data_AF-A0AA91TQP4-F1
#
_entry.id   AF-A0AA91TQP4-F1
#
_cell.length_a   1.000
_cell.length_b   1.000
_cell.length_c   1.000
_cell.angle_alpha   90.00
_cell.angle_beta   90.00
_cell.angle_gamma   90.00
#
_symmetry.space_group_name_H-M   'P 1'
#
loop_
_entity.id
_entity.type
_entity.pdbx_description
1 polymer ?
#
loop_
_entity_poly.entity_id
_entity_poly.type
_entity_poly.pdbx_seq_one_letter_code
_entity_poly.pdbx_strand_id
1 'polypeptide(L)'
;MKTIFLLNYGSDLEHERIDTLVKEMLMPFRNLGYDKINKNIPKNPDVKLIIDTFDINKDKHIENLYYLEEFYIIDKQFERFKEEFTKFNGCHLYCRPNHRGHYYIHINNIEYTARSFVTIDNKEIILIDDESTDNEKLRRKVYHLPENFQSFKISLDKIPNYEDREKMVQKWISEIINF
;
A
#
# COMPACT_ATOMS: atom_id res chain seq x y z
N MET A 1 18.96 13.31 -2.69
CA MET A 1 17.50 13.12 -2.52
C MET A 1 17.21 11.65 -2.25
N LYS A 2 16.60 11.32 -1.11
CA LYS A 2 16.13 9.96 -0.78
C LYS A 2 14.72 9.73 -1.36
N THR A 3 14.44 8.51 -1.80
CA THR A 3 13.07 8.14 -2.22
C THR A 3 12.44 7.33 -1.10
N ILE A 4 11.28 7.77 -0.64
CA ILE A 4 10.50 7.12 0.41
C ILE A 4 9.17 6.68 -0.19
N PHE A 5 8.88 5.39 -0.09
CA PHE A 5 7.55 4.87 -0.37
C PHE A 5 6.87 4.51 0.95
N LEU A 6 5.80 5.23 1.28
CA LEU A 6 4.99 5.00 2.46
C LEU A 6 3.72 4.24 2.07
N LEU A 7 3.53 3.05 2.63
CA LEU A 7 2.29 2.30 2.54
C LEU A 7 1.50 2.49 3.82
N ASN A 8 0.25 2.91 3.71
CA ASN A 8 -0.74 2.81 4.78
C ASN A 8 -1.77 1.74 4.40
N TYR A 9 -1.99 0.76 5.26
CA TYR A 9 -3.03 -0.24 5.01
C TYR A 9 -3.73 -0.68 6.28
N GLY A 10 -4.99 -1.06 6.19
CA GLY A 10 -5.80 -1.47 7.33
C GLY A 10 -7.28 -1.57 6.97
N SER A 11 -8.13 -1.90 7.93
CA SER A 11 -9.58 -1.84 7.75
C SER A 11 -10.12 -0.52 8.29
N ASP A 12 -11.08 0.06 7.57
CA ASP A 12 -11.83 1.25 8.00
C ASP A 12 -10.94 2.47 8.23
N LEU A 13 -10.06 2.76 7.26
CA LEU A 13 -9.12 3.86 7.35
C LEU A 13 -9.84 5.22 7.36
N GLU A 14 -9.24 6.20 8.04
CA GLU A 14 -9.78 7.56 8.16
C GLU A 14 -9.55 8.41 6.90
N HIS A 15 -10.08 7.98 5.75
CA HIS A 15 -9.79 8.53 4.41
C HIS A 15 -9.92 10.06 4.32
N GLU A 16 -10.99 10.65 4.84
CA GLU A 16 -11.20 12.10 4.79
C GLU A 16 -10.10 12.89 5.53
N ARG A 17 -9.65 12.36 6.68
CA ARG A 17 -8.59 12.99 7.48
C ARG A 17 -7.23 12.81 6.82
N ILE A 18 -6.97 11.62 6.26
CA ILE A 18 -5.75 11.34 5.49
C ILE A 18 -5.68 12.27 4.27
N ASP A 19 -6.77 12.40 3.51
CA ASP A 19 -6.84 13.26 2.33
C ASP A 19 -6.65 14.74 2.66
N THR A 20 -7.28 15.21 3.75
CA THR A 20 -7.06 16.57 4.26
C THR A 20 -5.57 16.80 4.57
N LEU A 21 -4.92 15.88 5.29
CA LEU A 21 -3.50 16.01 5.63
C LEU A 21 -2.61 16.07 4.38
N VAL A 22 -2.83 15.16 3.42
CA VAL A 22 -2.06 15.11 2.16
C VAL A 22 -2.27 16.40 1.36
N LYS A 23 -3.51 16.90 1.27
CA LYS A 23 -3.83 18.16 0.59
C LYS A 23 -3.17 19.37 1.24
N GLU A 24 -3.18 19.46 2.56
CA GLU A 24 -2.60 20.60 3.27
C GLU A 24 -1.08 20.58 3.26
N MET A 25 -0.47 19.40 3.41
CA MET A 25 0.98 19.28 3.66
C MET A 25 1.81 18.92 2.43
N LEU A 26 1.24 18.19 1.46
CA LEU A 26 2.00 17.58 0.37
C LEU A 26 1.58 18.06 -1.02
N MET A 27 0.28 18.25 -1.28
CA MET A 27 -0.21 18.68 -2.60
C MET A 27 0.44 19.95 -3.16
N PRO A 28 0.81 20.97 -2.35
CA PRO A 28 1.57 22.11 -2.85
C PRO A 28 2.89 21.71 -3.51
N PHE A 29 3.49 20.57 -3.14
CA PHE A 29 4.81 20.07 -3.57
C PHE A 29 4.72 18.88 -4.54
N ARG A 30 3.51 18.59 -5.06
CA ARG A 30 3.26 17.52 -6.01
C ARG A 30 4.00 17.75 -7.34
N ASN A 31 4.55 16.68 -7.91
CA ASN A 31 5.01 16.64 -9.29
C ASN A 31 3.81 16.70 -10.26
N LEU A 32 3.79 17.71 -11.12
CA LEU A 32 2.69 17.96 -12.07
C LEU A 32 2.92 17.28 -13.44
N GLY A 33 4.02 16.54 -13.61
CA GLY A 33 4.38 15.86 -14.86
C GLY A 33 5.24 16.72 -15.80
N TYR A 34 5.55 16.16 -16.96
CA TYR A 34 6.64 16.63 -17.85
C TYR A 34 6.51 18.08 -18.35
N ASP A 35 5.29 18.59 -18.52
CA ASP A 35 5.07 19.92 -19.12
C ASP A 35 4.70 21.02 -18.12
N LYS A 36 4.63 20.69 -16.82
CA LYS A 36 4.15 21.61 -15.78
C LYS A 36 5.19 21.77 -14.67
N ILE A 37 5.74 22.98 -14.56
CA ILE A 37 6.66 23.33 -13.48
C ILE A 37 5.86 23.73 -12.24
N ASN A 38 5.98 22.97 -11.17
CA ASN A 38 5.48 23.38 -9.85
C ASN A 38 6.54 24.24 -9.14
N LYS A 39 6.25 25.55 -9.00
CA LYS A 39 7.17 26.53 -8.39
C LYS A 39 7.35 26.35 -6.88
N ASN A 40 6.46 25.62 -6.22
CA ASN A 40 6.56 25.35 -4.78
C ASN A 40 7.53 24.21 -4.46
N ILE A 41 7.89 23.37 -5.44
CA ILE A 41 8.90 22.33 -5.25
C ILE A 41 10.24 23.00 -4.91
N PRO A 42 10.90 22.62 -3.80
CA PRO A 42 12.22 23.15 -3.44
C PRO A 42 13.22 22.94 -4.57
N LYS A 43 14.12 23.91 -4.80
CA LYS A 43 15.19 23.77 -5.81
C LYS A 43 16.10 22.55 -5.54
N ASN A 44 16.32 22.24 -4.26
CA ASN A 44 17.10 21.09 -3.80
C ASN A 44 16.24 20.27 -2.82
N PRO A 45 15.37 19.37 -3.32
CA PRO A 45 14.54 18.54 -2.46
C PRO A 45 15.37 17.44 -1.79
N ASP A 46 15.13 17.20 -0.51
CA ASP A 46 15.78 16.13 0.25
C ASP A 46 15.06 14.80 0.03
N VAL A 47 13.73 14.84 -0.14
CA VAL A 47 12.85 13.67 -0.18
C VAL A 47 11.97 13.67 -1.43
N LYS A 48 11.96 12.55 -2.14
CA LYS A 48 10.89 12.15 -3.05
C LYS A 48 9.96 11.19 -2.29
N LEU A 49 8.76 11.64 -1.95
CA LEU A 49 7.77 10.87 -1.20
C LEU A 49 6.68 10.35 -2.13
N ILE A 50 6.35 9.06 -1.99
CA ILE A 50 5.25 8.36 -2.66
C ILE A 50 4.39 7.76 -1.55
N ILE A 51 3.06 7.87 -1.64
CA ILE A 51 2.15 7.38 -0.59
C ILE A 51 1.04 6.53 -1.18
N ASP A 52 1.01 5.24 -0.83
CA ASP A 52 -0.10 4.38 -1.20
C ASP A 52 -0.94 4.10 0.05
N THR A 53 -2.25 4.18 -0.09
CA THR A 53 -3.18 3.82 0.98
C THR A 53 -4.01 2.64 0.48
N PHE A 54 -4.28 1.66 1.33
CA PHE A 54 -5.02 0.47 0.94
C PHE A 54 -5.99 0.07 2.03
N ASP A 55 -7.28 0.35 1.81
CA ASP A 55 -8.33 -0.13 2.70
C ASP A 55 -8.68 -1.59 2.39
N ILE A 56 -8.59 -2.41 3.41
CA ILE A 56 -8.97 -3.83 3.40
C ILE A 56 -10.50 -3.92 3.33
N ASN A 57 -11.21 -2.98 3.96
CA ASN A 57 -12.66 -2.86 3.82
C ASN A 57 -13.00 -2.37 2.40
N LYS A 58 -13.45 -3.31 1.55
CA LYS A 58 -13.87 -3.06 0.17
C LYS A 58 -14.94 -1.97 0.10
N ASP A 59 -15.88 -1.93 1.03
CA ASP A 59 -17.01 -1.00 0.99
C ASP A 59 -16.61 0.44 1.37
N LYS A 60 -15.43 0.61 1.98
CA LYS A 60 -14.79 1.91 2.22
C LYS A 60 -13.60 2.17 1.31
N HIS A 61 -13.31 1.26 0.37
CA HIS A 61 -12.29 1.48 -0.62
C HIS A 61 -12.76 2.57 -1.58
N ILE A 62 -12.03 3.68 -1.66
CA ILE A 62 -12.39 4.81 -2.52
C ILE A 62 -11.42 4.85 -3.69
N GLU A 63 -11.88 4.40 -4.86
CA GLU A 63 -11.12 4.49 -6.10
C GLU A 63 -10.69 5.95 -6.36
N ASN A 64 -9.42 6.14 -6.76
CA ASN A 64 -8.80 7.45 -7.06
C ASN A 64 -8.48 8.37 -5.86
N LEU A 65 -8.68 7.94 -4.61
CA LEU A 65 -8.09 8.64 -3.44
C LEU A 65 -6.65 8.18 -3.12
N TYR A 66 -6.19 7.11 -3.79
CA TYR A 66 -4.89 6.49 -3.53
C TYR A 66 -3.76 7.18 -4.29
N TYR A 67 -2.96 7.97 -3.58
CA TYR A 67 -1.94 8.85 -4.15
C TYR A 67 -0.71 8.13 -4.68
N LEU A 68 -0.79 7.52 -5.87
CA LEU A 68 0.40 7.19 -6.66
C LEU A 68 1.10 8.45 -7.23
N GLU A 69 1.00 9.57 -6.52
CA GLU A 69 1.62 10.84 -6.83
C GLU A 69 3.00 10.93 -6.18
N GLU A 70 3.85 11.77 -6.77
CA GLU A 70 5.20 12.01 -6.27
C GLU A 70 5.29 13.41 -5.67
N PHE A 71 5.71 13.51 -4.42
CA PHE A 71 5.90 14.78 -3.71
C PHE A 71 7.39 15.03 -3.47
N TYR A 72 7.83 16.26 -3.73
CA TYR A 72 9.23 16.65 -3.60
C TYR A 72 9.38 17.69 -2.48
N ILE A 73 9.88 17.26 -1.33
CA ILE A 73 9.88 18.04 -0.09
C ILE A 73 11.25 18.05 0.59
N ILE A 74 11.46 18.96 1.53
CA ILE A 74 12.65 18.98 2.40
C ILE A 74 12.44 18.09 3.64
N ASP A 75 13.52 17.69 4.32
CA ASP A 75 13.45 16.78 5.47
C ASP A 75 12.53 17.29 6.58
N LYS A 76 12.58 18.60 6.88
CA LYS A 76 11.70 19.20 7.91
C LYS A 76 10.20 19.03 7.61
N GLN A 77 9.83 19.09 6.32
CA GLN A 77 8.43 18.89 5.90
C GLN A 77 8.04 17.42 6.03
N PHE A 78 8.95 16.51 5.65
CA PHE A 78 8.73 15.08 5.76
C PHE A 78 8.53 14.63 7.21
N GLU A 79 9.40 15.05 8.14
CA GLU A 79 9.26 14.66 9.55
C GLU A 79 7.94 15.16 10.16
N ARG A 80 7.55 16.41 9.88
CA ARG A 80 6.25 16.93 10.32
C ARG A 80 5.08 16.15 9.73
N PHE A 81 5.14 15.82 8.43
CA PHE A 81 4.10 15.02 7.79
C PHE A 81 3.97 13.64 8.44
N LYS A 82 5.10 12.97 8.68
CA LYS A 82 5.17 11.66 9.34
C LYS A 82 4.58 11.69 10.75
N GLU A 83 4.91 12.71 11.55
CA GLU A 83 4.39 12.88 12.91
C GLU A 83 2.85 12.96 12.92
N GLU A 84 2.24 13.66 11.97
CA GLU A 84 0.78 13.73 11.85
C GLU A 84 0.18 12.46 11.25
N PHE A 85 0.81 11.91 10.20
CA PHE A 85 0.30 10.75 9.48
C PHE A 85 0.22 9.49 10.36
N THR A 86 1.20 9.29 11.25
CA THR A 86 1.23 8.14 12.16
C THR A 86 0.16 8.16 13.26
N LYS A 87 -0.60 9.27 13.40
CA LYS A 87 -1.74 9.35 14.33
C LYS A 87 -3.01 8.69 13.79
N PHE A 88 -3.08 8.43 12.48
CA PHE A 88 -4.21 7.73 11.87
C PHE A 88 -4.15 6.23 12.11
N ASN A 89 -5.32 5.59 12.11
CA ASN A 89 -5.41 4.14 12.17
C ASN A 89 -4.76 3.45 10.96
N GLY A 90 -4.49 2.15 11.12
CA GLY A 90 -3.82 1.33 10.10
C GLY A 90 -2.36 1.04 10.41
N CYS A 91 -1.73 0.35 9.46
CA CYS A 91 -0.32 -0.02 9.47
C CYS A 91 0.46 0.88 8.52
N HIS A 92 1.42 1.62 9.09
CA HIS A 92 2.28 2.54 8.37
C HIS A 92 3.66 1.90 8.12
N LEU A 93 3.97 1.58 6.86
CA LEU A 93 5.20 0.87 6.50
C LEU A 93 6.03 1.62 5.47
N TYR A 94 7.35 1.55 5.64
CA TYR A 94 8.30 1.98 4.63
C TYR A 94 8.59 0.83 3.67
N CYS A 95 8.27 1.05 2.40
CA CYS A 95 8.44 0.10 1.33
C CYS A 95 9.63 0.48 0.42
N ARG A 96 10.19 -0.53 -0.25
CA ARG A 96 11.16 -0.32 -1.32
C ARG A 96 10.40 0.32 -2.50
N PRO A 97 10.84 1.48 -3.00
CA PRO A 97 10.27 2.07 -4.20
C PRO A 97 10.35 1.08 -5.38
N ASN A 98 9.36 1.09 -6.27
CA ASN A 98 9.30 0.23 -7.47
C ASN A 98 9.27 -1.28 -7.21
N HIS A 99 8.96 -1.73 -6.00
CA HIS A 99 8.79 -3.15 -5.65
C HIS A 99 7.33 -3.49 -5.32
N ARG A 100 6.40 -2.95 -6.13
CA ARG A 100 5.01 -3.41 -6.13
C ARG A 100 4.95 -4.64 -7.02
N GLY A 101 4.59 -5.78 -6.43
CA GLY A 101 4.39 -7.05 -7.12
C GLY A 101 2.92 -7.44 -7.13
N HIS A 102 2.61 -8.48 -7.90
CA HIS A 102 1.30 -9.12 -7.93
C HIS A 102 1.49 -10.64 -7.94
N TYR A 103 0.66 -11.34 -7.17
CA TYR A 103 0.51 -12.79 -7.23
C TYR A 103 -0.76 -13.13 -8.02
N TYR A 104 -0.67 -14.11 -8.91
CA TYR A 104 -1.80 -14.65 -9.68
C TYR A 104 -1.99 -16.11 -9.27
N ILE A 105 -2.98 -16.37 -8.42
CA ILE A 105 -3.17 -17.65 -7.74
C ILE A 105 -4.39 -18.35 -8.32
N HIS A 106 -4.22 -19.59 -8.76
CA HIS A 106 -5.31 -20.39 -9.29
C HIS A 106 -5.78 -21.44 -8.27
N ILE A 107 -7.05 -21.39 -7.87
CA ILE A 107 -7.68 -22.35 -6.96
C ILE A 107 -9.00 -22.80 -7.59
N ASN A 108 -9.15 -24.10 -7.84
CA ASN A 108 -10.36 -24.68 -8.46
C ASN A 108 -10.79 -23.99 -9.77
N ASN A 109 -9.83 -23.67 -10.65
CA ASN A 109 -10.01 -22.93 -11.90
C ASN A 109 -10.51 -21.49 -11.74
N ILE A 110 -10.45 -20.93 -10.54
CA ILE A 110 -10.71 -19.51 -10.27
C ILE A 110 -9.36 -18.81 -10.05
N GLU A 111 -9.16 -17.68 -10.73
CA GLU A 111 -7.99 -16.83 -10.54
C GLU A 111 -8.25 -15.83 -9.42
N TYR A 112 -7.35 -15.78 -8.44
CA TYR A 112 -7.32 -14.79 -7.38
C TYR A 112 -6.04 -13.98 -7.51
N THR A 113 -6.14 -12.68 -7.29
CA THR A 113 -4.99 -11.77 -7.34
C THR A 113 -4.66 -11.21 -5.96
N ALA A 114 -3.39 -10.90 -5.72
CA ALA A 114 -3.01 -10.18 -4.52
C ALA A 114 -1.84 -9.25 -4.84
N ARG A 115 -1.91 -8.01 -4.35
CA ARG A 115 -0.79 -7.07 -4.45
C ARG A 115 0.24 -7.39 -3.38
N SER A 116 1.51 -7.25 -3.72
CA SER A 116 2.61 -7.41 -2.78
C SER A 116 3.47 -6.16 -2.69
N PHE A 117 3.97 -5.91 -1.49
CA PHE A 117 4.88 -4.81 -1.18
C PHE A 117 6.07 -5.31 -0.37
N VAL A 118 7.27 -4.96 -0.81
CA VAL A 118 8.48 -5.28 -0.08
C VAL A 118 8.85 -4.11 0.84
N THR A 119 8.94 -4.36 2.15
CA THR A 119 9.39 -3.38 3.15
C THR A 119 10.90 -3.17 3.08
N ILE A 120 11.37 -2.05 3.65
CA ILE A 120 12.81 -1.80 3.81
C ILE A 120 13.50 -2.90 4.65
N ASP A 121 12.77 -3.50 5.60
CA ASP A 121 13.23 -4.58 6.49
C ASP A 121 13.12 -5.98 5.87
N ASN A 122 13.06 -6.08 4.53
CA ASN A 122 13.02 -7.34 3.79
C ASN A 122 11.85 -8.27 4.16
N LYS A 123 10.68 -7.68 4.45
CA LYS A 123 9.41 -8.40 4.58
C LYS A 123 8.53 -8.11 3.37
N GLU A 124 7.78 -9.10 2.93
CA GLU A 124 6.74 -8.91 1.92
C GLU A 124 5.37 -8.87 2.60
N ILE A 125 4.59 -7.84 2.31
CA ILE A 125 3.21 -7.66 2.75
C ILE A 125 2.31 -7.94 1.56
N ILE A 126 1.34 -8.83 1.74
CA ILE A 126 0.43 -9.26 0.69
C ILE A 126 -0.99 -8.90 1.12
N LEU A 127 -1.72 -8.26 0.21
CA LEU A 127 -3.10 -7.81 0.40
C LEU A 127 -3.92 -8.29 -0.80
N ILE A 128 -5.08 -8.90 -0.56
CA ILE A 128 -6.04 -9.21 -1.64
C ILE A 128 -6.43 -7.88 -2.28
N ASP A 129 -6.29 -7.77 -3.60
CA ASP A 129 -6.61 -6.57 -4.39
C ASP A 129 -7.91 -6.74 -5.18
N ASP A 130 -8.19 -5.84 -6.11
CA ASP A 130 -9.41 -5.86 -6.93
C ASP A 130 -9.12 -6.14 -8.42
N GLU A 131 -7.97 -6.73 -8.77
CA GLU A 131 -7.59 -6.95 -10.18
C GLU A 131 -8.33 -8.13 -10.84
N SER A 132 -8.53 -9.24 -10.11
CA SER A 132 -9.40 -10.33 -10.56
C SER A 132 -10.87 -10.07 -10.26
N THR A 133 -11.76 -10.42 -11.19
CA THR A 133 -13.22 -10.36 -10.98
C THR A 133 -13.67 -11.20 -9.79
N ASP A 134 -13.01 -12.33 -9.54
CA ASP A 134 -13.37 -13.24 -8.44
C ASP A 134 -12.87 -12.75 -7.07
N ASN A 135 -11.99 -11.75 -7.05
CA ASN A 135 -11.58 -11.10 -5.81
C ASN A 135 -12.69 -10.29 -5.15
N GLU A 136 -13.73 -9.84 -5.86
CA GLU A 136 -14.76 -8.98 -5.23
C GLU A 136 -15.39 -9.66 -4.01
N LYS A 137 -15.80 -10.93 -4.15
CA LYS A 137 -16.36 -11.72 -3.04
C LYS A 137 -15.34 -11.96 -1.95
N LEU A 138 -14.10 -12.26 -2.33
CA LEU A 138 -13.01 -12.51 -1.38
C LEU A 138 -12.69 -11.26 -0.56
N ARG A 139 -12.53 -10.11 -1.19
CA ARG A 139 -12.30 -8.80 -0.57
C ARG A 139 -13.42 -8.42 0.40
N ARG A 140 -14.68 -8.61 -0.02
CA ARG A 140 -15.84 -8.37 0.85
C ARG A 140 -15.84 -9.29 2.09
N LYS A 141 -15.29 -10.49 1.98
CA LYS A 141 -15.15 -11.42 3.12
C LYS A 141 -14.00 -11.02 4.04
N VAL A 142 -12.83 -10.70 3.48
CA VAL A 142 -11.56 -10.53 4.20
C VAL A 142 -11.65 -9.53 5.36
N TYR A 143 -12.32 -8.39 5.17
CA TYR A 143 -12.37 -7.36 6.22
C TYR A 143 -13.27 -7.72 7.43
N HIS A 144 -14.11 -8.76 7.31
CA HIS A 144 -14.88 -9.33 8.43
C HIS A 144 -14.11 -10.43 9.18
N LEU A 145 -12.96 -10.85 8.67
CA LEU A 145 -12.14 -11.89 9.27
C LEU A 145 -11.18 -11.31 10.32
N PRO A 146 -10.67 -12.15 11.24
CA PRO A 146 -9.59 -11.78 12.15
C PRO A 146 -8.38 -11.17 11.42
N GLU A 147 -7.63 -10.28 12.09
CA GLU A 147 -6.54 -9.51 11.50
C GLU A 147 -5.48 -10.34 10.75
N ASN A 148 -5.24 -11.59 11.19
CA ASN A 148 -4.28 -12.50 10.54
C ASN A 148 -4.72 -12.95 9.13
N PHE A 149 -5.99 -12.77 8.77
CA PHE A 149 -6.52 -13.01 7.42
C PHE A 149 -6.60 -11.74 6.58
N GLN A 150 -6.50 -10.56 7.20
CA GLN A 150 -6.62 -9.27 6.51
C GLN A 150 -5.37 -8.90 5.72
N SER A 151 -4.21 -9.39 6.16
CA SER A 151 -2.94 -9.25 5.44
C SER A 151 -2.05 -10.45 5.71
N PHE A 152 -1.20 -10.79 4.74
CA PHE A 152 -0.20 -11.84 4.91
C PHE A 152 1.21 -11.26 4.88
N LYS A 153 2.09 -11.79 5.74
CA LYS A 153 3.45 -11.29 5.90
C LYS A 153 4.45 -12.42 5.71
N ILE A 154 5.38 -12.24 4.78
CA ILE A 154 6.46 -13.20 4.51
C ILE A 154 7.80 -12.55 4.84
N SER A 155 8.68 -13.27 5.53
CA SER A 155 10.07 -12.84 5.71
C SER A 155 10.91 -13.34 4.54
N LEU A 156 11.43 -12.42 3.72
CA LEU A 156 12.20 -12.78 2.52
C LEU A 156 13.55 -13.42 2.85
N ASP A 157 14.09 -13.16 4.04
CA ASP A 157 15.30 -13.84 4.54
C ASP A 157 15.06 -15.33 4.81
N LYS A 158 13.84 -15.69 5.21
CA LYS A 158 13.46 -17.08 5.50
C LYS A 158 12.97 -17.82 4.26
N ILE A 159 12.32 -17.10 3.35
CA ILE A 159 11.63 -17.69 2.19
C ILE A 159 12.03 -16.88 0.94
N PRO A 160 13.28 -17.03 0.48
CA PRO A 160 13.82 -16.23 -0.63
C PRO A 160 13.29 -16.68 -1.99
N ASN A 161 12.84 -17.93 -2.12
CA ASN A 161 12.32 -18.50 -3.36
C ASN A 161 10.87 -18.02 -3.62
N TYR A 162 10.59 -17.57 -4.85
CA TYR A 162 9.27 -17.09 -5.24
C TYR A 162 8.19 -18.18 -5.26
N GLU A 163 8.47 -19.37 -5.79
CA GLU A 163 7.52 -20.49 -5.87
C GLU A 163 7.04 -20.93 -4.48
N ASP A 164 7.94 -20.91 -3.49
CA ASP A 164 7.57 -21.24 -2.11
C ASP A 164 6.71 -20.14 -1.48
N ARG A 165 6.98 -18.87 -1.80
CA ARG A 165 6.10 -17.76 -1.39
C ARG A 165 4.73 -17.90 -2.03
N GLU A 166 4.66 -18.18 -3.32
CA GLU A 166 3.42 -18.37 -4.07
C GLU A 166 2.56 -19.50 -3.47
N LYS A 167 3.16 -20.65 -3.12
CA LYS A 167 2.45 -21.73 -2.41
C LYS A 167 1.90 -21.29 -1.06
N MET A 168 2.60 -20.42 -0.34
CA MET A 168 2.11 -19.87 0.93
C MET A 168 0.96 -18.88 0.72
N VAL A 169 1.05 -18.03 -0.31
CA VAL A 169 -0.06 -17.14 -0.69
C VAL A 169 -1.28 -17.96 -1.08
N GLN A 170 -1.09 -19.01 -1.88
CA GLN A 170 -2.17 -19.92 -2.27
C GLN A 170 -2.82 -20.60 -1.07
N LYS A 171 -2.02 -21.08 -0.11
CA LYS A 171 -2.53 -21.65 1.13
C LYS A 171 -3.33 -20.63 1.94
N TRP A 172 -2.80 -19.42 2.12
CA TRP A 172 -3.48 -18.35 2.85
C TRP A 172 -4.81 -17.96 2.21
N ILE A 173 -4.85 -17.78 0.87
CA ILE A 173 -6.10 -17.51 0.13
C ILE A 173 -7.08 -18.68 0.30
N SER A 174 -6.59 -19.93 0.24
CA SER A 174 -7.43 -21.11 0.45
C SER A 174 -8.04 -21.15 1.86
N GLU A 175 -7.28 -20.74 2.88
CA GLU A 175 -7.78 -20.64 4.26
C GLU A 175 -8.87 -19.55 4.38
N ILE A 176 -8.67 -18.39 3.75
CA ILE A 176 -9.71 -17.34 3.68
C ILE A 176 -10.98 -17.86 3.02
N ILE A 177 -10.86 -18.59 1.90
CA ILE A 177 -12.02 -19.13 1.17
C ILE A 177 -12.82 -20.08 2.05
N ASN A 178 -12.15 -20.91 2.85
CA ASN A 178 -12.77 -21.97 3.67
C ASN A 178 -13.19 -21.54 5.08
N PHE A 179 -12.87 -20.32 5.52
CA PHE A 179 -13.28 -19.77 6.83
C PHE A 179 -14.79 -19.54 6.93
#